data_AF-A0A7R7W8G3-F1
#
_entry.id   AF-A0A7R7W8G3-F1
#
_cell.length_a   1.000
_cell.length_b   1.000
_cell.length_c   1.000
_cell.angle_alpha   90.00
_cell.angle_beta   90.00
_cell.angle_gamma   90.00
#
_symmetry.space_group_name_H-M   'P 1'
#
loop_
_entity.id
_entity.type
_entity.pdbx_description
1 polymer ?
#
loop_
_entity_poly.entity_id
_entity_poly.type
_entity_poly.pdbx_seq_one_letter_code
_entity_poly.pdbx_strand_id
1 'polypeptide(L)'
;MITVLASVRNVNDEGLAAGMLVTARFVGSLLGLAICSTVFNSMFERGMSPLTGTGAELPESISVLRDASQSVGFIPRMREIHDVDADVIRVVTDAYEDAFHIIWVVLAAIAGLAAALSLLTRQNSLEKEDVGRQGWKVPEGS
;
A
#
# COMPACT_ATOMS: atom_id res chain seq x y z
N MET A 1 -21.18 0.92 -14.36
CA MET A 1 -20.91 2.37 -14.45
C MET A 1 -22.19 3.18 -14.71
N ILE A 2 -23.35 2.80 -14.13
CA ILE A 2 -24.66 3.42 -14.40
C ILE A 2 -25.24 4.07 -13.12
N THR A 3 -24.85 3.60 -11.93
CA THR A 3 -25.41 4.08 -10.65
C THR A 3 -24.91 5.46 -10.23
N VAL A 4 -23.73 5.90 -10.68
CA VAL A 4 -23.17 7.21 -10.31
C VAL A 4 -23.91 8.37 -10.98
N LEU A 5 -24.36 8.19 -12.23
CA LEU A 5 -25.05 9.23 -13.01
C LEU A 5 -26.48 9.51 -12.53
N ALA A 6 -27.09 8.57 -11.81
CA ALA A 6 -28.48 8.71 -11.36
C ALA A 6 -28.64 9.55 -10.08
N SER A 7 -27.54 9.83 -9.36
CA SER A 7 -27.55 10.49 -8.05
C SER A 7 -27.14 11.97 -8.08
N VAL A 8 -26.72 12.51 -9.23
CA VAL A 8 -26.12 13.84 -9.30
C VAL A 8 -27.14 14.88 -9.77
N ARG A 9 -27.29 15.93 -8.96
CA ARG A 9 -28.21 17.05 -9.20
C ARG A 9 -27.69 18.03 -10.26
N ASN A 10 -26.41 17.94 -10.67
CA ASN A 10 -25.78 18.83 -11.65
C ASN A 10 -24.57 18.18 -12.38
N VAL A 11 -24.63 18.09 -13.71
CA VAL A 11 -23.67 17.33 -14.56
C VAL A 11 -22.22 17.87 -14.50
N ASN A 12 -22.04 19.14 -14.10
CA ASN A 12 -20.71 19.75 -13.93
C ASN A 12 -19.93 19.19 -12.73
N ASP A 13 -20.60 18.64 -11.72
CA ASP A 13 -19.95 18.11 -10.52
C ASP A 13 -19.47 16.65 -10.70
N GLU A 14 -19.97 15.95 -11.72
CA GLU A 14 -19.60 14.56 -12.01
C GLU A 14 -18.14 14.43 -12.46
N GLY A 15 -17.69 15.32 -13.35
CA GLY A 15 -16.31 15.35 -13.83
C GLY A 15 -15.33 15.70 -12.71
N LEU A 16 -15.72 16.62 -11.82
CA LEU A 16 -14.92 16.98 -10.64
C LEU A 16 -14.81 15.82 -9.66
N ALA A 17 -15.92 15.14 -9.36
CA ALA A 17 -15.95 13.99 -8.45
C ALA A 17 -15.15 12.80 -9.02
N ALA A 18 -15.31 12.50 -10.31
CA ALA A 18 -14.56 11.44 -10.99
C ALA A 18 -13.05 11.76 -11.01
N GLY A 19 -12.67 13.00 -11.33
CA GLY A 19 -11.29 13.46 -11.27
C GLY A 19 -10.69 13.31 -9.88
N MET A 20 -11.42 13.74 -8.84
CA MET A 20 -10.97 13.64 -7.45
C MET A 20 -10.78 12.18 -7.00
N LEU A 21 -11.66 11.27 -7.42
CA LEU A 21 -11.53 9.83 -7.13
C LEU A 21 -10.30 9.22 -7.81
N VAL A 22 -10.04 9.57 -9.07
CA VAL A 22 -8.84 9.12 -9.79
C VAL A 22 -7.56 9.66 -9.16
N THR A 23 -7.52 10.95 -8.82
CA THR A 23 -6.38 11.54 -8.12
C THR A 23 -6.13 10.87 -6.77
N ALA A 24 -7.18 10.66 -5.97
CA ALA A 24 -7.06 9.95 -4.69
C ALA A 24 -6.52 8.52 -4.87
N ARG A 25 -6.98 7.80 -5.91
CA ARG A 25 -6.47 6.46 -6.27
C ARG A 25 -4.98 6.49 -6.57
N PHE A 26 -4.50 7.46 -7.34
CA PHE A 26 -3.08 7.58 -7.68
C PHE A 26 -2.23 7.93 -6.47
N VAL A 27 -2.66 8.88 -5.64
CA VAL A 27 -1.96 9.24 -4.39
C VAL A 27 -1.82 8.02 -3.49
N GLY A 28 -2.90 7.24 -3.32
CA GLY A 28 -2.86 5.99 -2.55
C GLY A 28 -1.88 4.97 -3.11
N SER A 29 -1.82 4.79 -4.43
CA SER A 29 -0.88 3.86 -5.07
C SER A 29 0.58 4.29 -4.86
N LEU A 30 0.89 5.59 -5.01
CA LEU A 30 2.25 6.11 -4.82
C LEU A 30 2.68 6.01 -3.35
N LEU A 31 1.80 6.37 -2.42
CA LEU A 31 2.09 6.28 -0.99
C LEU A 31 2.29 4.82 -0.57
N GLY A 32 1.43 3.91 -1.03
CA GLY A 32 1.57 2.47 -0.79
C GLY A 32 2.90 1.93 -1.33
N LEU A 33 3.28 2.31 -2.55
CA LEU A 33 4.56 1.91 -3.14
C LEU A 33 5.75 2.43 -2.32
N ALA A 34 5.74 3.71 -1.94
CA ALA A 34 6.82 4.32 -1.17
C ALA A 34 6.99 3.64 0.20
N ILE A 35 5.88 3.38 0.90
CA ILE A 35 5.90 2.68 2.19
C ILE A 35 6.43 1.26 2.01
N CYS A 36 5.86 0.48 1.09
CA CYS A 36 6.28 -0.90 0.88
C CYS A 36 7.73 -1.00 0.45
N SER A 37 8.21 -0.13 -0.45
CA SER A 37 9.60 -0.09 -0.88
C SER A 37 10.55 0.23 0.29
N THR A 38 10.20 1.20 1.11
CA THR A 38 11.03 1.58 2.28
C THR A 38 11.08 0.45 3.31
N VAL A 39 9.93 -0.15 3.63
CA VAL A 39 9.83 -1.28 4.56
C VAL A 39 10.62 -2.48 4.04
N PHE A 40 10.44 -2.82 2.77
CA PHE A 40 11.16 -3.91 2.12
C PHE A 40 12.67 -3.70 2.21
N ASN A 41 13.18 -2.54 1.77
CA ASN A 41 14.61 -2.25 1.79
C ASN A 41 15.17 -2.34 3.22
N SER A 42 14.51 -1.72 4.19
CA SER A 42 14.99 -1.72 5.57
C SER A 42 15.01 -3.12 6.20
N MET A 43 14.00 -3.95 5.92
CA MET A 43 13.95 -5.32 6.44
C MET A 43 14.95 -6.24 5.73
N PHE A 44 15.09 -6.09 4.41
CA PHE A 44 16.04 -6.86 3.62
C PHE A 44 17.49 -6.57 4.05
N GLU A 45 17.86 -5.31 4.23
CA GLU A 45 19.20 -4.93 4.74
C GLU A 45 19.50 -5.56 6.11
N ARG A 46 18.49 -5.60 7.00
CA ARG A 46 18.61 -6.23 8.31
C ARG A 46 18.78 -7.75 8.20
N GLY A 47 17.99 -8.39 7.34
CA GLY A 47 18.09 -9.84 7.07
C GLY A 47 19.43 -10.23 6.46
N MET A 48 20.04 -9.34 5.67
CA MET A 48 21.38 -9.52 5.08
C MET A 48 22.54 -9.21 6.05
N SER A 49 22.26 -8.73 7.27
CA SER A 49 23.28 -8.41 8.27
C SER A 49 24.23 -9.57 8.64
N PRO A 50 23.79 -10.85 8.71
CA PRO A 50 24.69 -11.98 8.97
C PRO A 50 25.78 -12.17 7.90
N LEU A 51 25.49 -11.81 6.64
CA LEU A 51 26.42 -11.93 5.51
C LEU A 51 27.29 -10.68 5.35
N THR A 52 26.75 -9.50 5.65
CA THR A 52 27.43 -8.22 5.44
C THR A 52 28.16 -7.69 6.68
N GLY A 53 27.74 -8.09 7.88
CA GLY A 53 28.25 -7.61 9.17
C GLY A 53 29.57 -8.25 9.60
N THR A 54 29.95 -9.39 9.02
CA THR A 54 31.20 -10.10 9.34
C THR A 54 32.40 -9.61 8.53
N GLY A 55 32.20 -8.67 7.59
CA GLY A 55 33.25 -8.19 6.69
C GLY A 55 33.68 -9.21 5.63
N ALA A 56 32.98 -10.34 5.52
CA ALA A 56 33.19 -11.31 4.46
C ALA A 56 32.75 -10.71 3.11
N GLU A 57 33.59 -10.87 2.08
CA GLU A 57 33.21 -10.48 0.73
C GLU A 57 32.08 -11.39 0.25
N LEU A 58 30.94 -10.79 -0.12
CA LEU A 58 29.87 -11.52 -0.79
C LEU A 58 30.41 -12.07 -2.11
N PRO A 59 30.11 -13.33 -2.47
CA PRO A 59 30.40 -13.88 -3.79
C PRO A 59 29.95 -12.91 -4.89
N GLU A 60 30.73 -12.79 -5.96
CA GLU A 60 30.49 -11.83 -7.03
C GLU A 60 29.06 -11.96 -7.61
N SER A 61 28.57 -13.20 -7.69
CA SER A 61 27.22 -13.56 -8.14
C SER A 61 26.09 -12.91 -7.33
N ILE A 62 26.30 -12.62 -6.04
CA ILE A 62 25.32 -12.01 -5.14
C ILE A 62 25.75 -10.64 -4.61
N SER A 63 26.88 -10.10 -5.06
CA SER A 63 27.44 -8.82 -4.61
C SER A 63 26.47 -7.64 -4.74
N VAL A 64 25.60 -7.68 -5.75
CA VAL A 64 24.55 -6.68 -5.99
C VAL A 64 23.51 -6.62 -4.86
N LEU A 65 23.32 -7.69 -4.09
CA LEU A 65 22.41 -7.75 -2.95
C LEU A 65 22.87 -6.92 -1.74
N ARG A 66 24.10 -6.39 -1.78
CA ARG A 66 24.57 -5.43 -0.78
C ARG A 66 23.75 -4.14 -0.81
N ASP A 67 23.21 -3.79 -1.97
CA ASP A 67 22.26 -2.71 -2.13
C ASP A 67 20.83 -3.28 -2.19
N ALA A 68 20.06 -3.05 -1.13
CA ALA A 68 18.69 -3.55 -1.05
C ALA A 68 17.79 -2.97 -2.16
N SER A 69 18.10 -1.80 -2.71
CA SER A 69 17.33 -1.24 -3.83
C SER A 69 17.42 -2.09 -5.10
N GLN A 70 18.49 -2.87 -5.26
CA GLN A 70 18.71 -3.75 -6.41
C GLN A 70 18.18 -5.17 -6.17
N SER A 71 17.85 -5.52 -4.93
CA SER A 71 17.46 -6.89 -4.56
C SER A 71 16.19 -7.37 -5.28
N VAL A 72 15.17 -6.53 -5.41
CA VAL A 72 13.94 -6.90 -6.16
C VAL A 72 14.25 -7.27 -7.61
N GLY A 73 15.18 -6.54 -8.25
CA GLY A 73 15.63 -6.81 -9.61
C GLY A 73 16.49 -8.07 -9.73
N PHE A 74 17.02 -8.57 -8.62
CA PHE A 74 17.84 -9.78 -8.56
C PHE A 74 17.03 -11.07 -8.45
N ILE A 75 15.77 -11.01 -7.99
CA ILE A 75 14.91 -12.19 -7.80
C ILE A 75 14.85 -13.10 -9.04
N PRO A 76 14.69 -12.59 -10.29
CA PRO A 76 14.69 -13.46 -11.47
C PRO A 76 16.02 -14.19 -11.67
N ARG A 77 17.14 -13.51 -11.37
CA ARG A 77 18.50 -14.01 -11.53
C ARG A 77 18.89 -15.04 -10.47
N MET A 78 18.20 -15.05 -9.33
CA MET A 78 18.41 -16.02 -8.25
C MET A 78 18.27 -17.48 -8.72
N ARG A 79 17.44 -17.75 -9.73
CA ARG A 79 17.26 -19.10 -10.31
C ARG A 79 18.46 -19.59 -11.11
N GLU A 80 19.29 -18.67 -11.60
CA GLU A 80 20.44 -18.95 -12.46
C GLU A 80 21.71 -19.22 -11.64
N ILE A 81 21.65 -19.03 -10.32
CA ILE A 81 22.80 -19.14 -9.42
C ILE A 81 22.84 -20.56 -8.86
N HIS A 82 23.88 -21.30 -9.27
CA HIS A 82 24.12 -22.67 -8.82
C HIS A 82 25.45 -22.83 -8.06
N ASP A 83 26.27 -21.77 -7.99
CA ASP A 83 27.62 -21.75 -7.43
C ASP A 83 27.70 -20.91 -6.15
N VAL A 84 26.69 -21.02 -5.28
CA VAL A 84 26.67 -20.34 -3.98
C VAL A 84 26.32 -21.36 -2.91
N ASP A 85 26.99 -21.25 -1.77
CA ASP A 85 26.75 -22.11 -0.62
C ASP A 85 25.27 -22.07 -0.21
N ALA A 86 24.72 -23.25 0.11
CA ALA A 86 23.35 -23.41 0.54
C ALA A 86 23.04 -22.57 1.78
N ASP A 87 24.01 -22.38 2.67
CA ASP A 87 23.84 -21.54 3.86
C ASP A 87 23.67 -20.05 3.50
N VAL A 88 24.38 -19.57 2.47
CA VAL A 88 24.27 -18.18 1.99
C VAL A 88 22.93 -17.97 1.28
N ILE A 89 22.53 -18.90 0.42
CA ILE A 89 21.23 -18.85 -0.27
C ILE A 89 20.07 -18.89 0.73
N ARG A 90 20.18 -19.67 1.82
CA ARG A 90 19.19 -19.69 2.89
C ARG A 90 19.05 -18.31 3.54
N VAL A 91 20.16 -17.69 3.94
CA VAL A 91 20.11 -16.34 4.57
C VAL A 91 19.49 -15.29 3.63
N VAL A 92 19.85 -15.31 2.34
CA VAL A 92 19.24 -14.42 1.34
C VAL A 92 17.73 -14.67 1.22
N THR A 93 17.32 -15.94 1.20
CA THR A 93 15.92 -16.34 1.08
C THR A 93 15.11 -15.92 2.31
N ASP A 94 15.65 -16.16 3.51
CA ASP A 94 15.05 -15.75 4.78
C ASP A 94 14.89 -14.22 4.83
N ALA A 95 15.87 -13.46 4.35
CA ALA A 95 15.78 -12.00 4.26
C ALA A 95 14.65 -11.51 3.34
N TYR A 96 14.40 -12.20 2.22
CA TYR A 96 13.23 -11.91 1.36
C TYR A 96 11.93 -12.28 2.06
N GLU A 97 11.85 -13.47 2.66
CA GLU A 97 10.65 -13.95 3.35
C GLU A 97 10.21 -12.98 4.46
N ASP A 98 11.15 -12.59 5.33
CA ASP A 98 10.92 -11.65 6.41
C ASP A 98 10.42 -10.29 5.87
N ALA A 99 11.07 -9.78 4.83
CA ALA A 99 10.67 -8.50 4.23
C ALA A 99 9.23 -8.55 3.68
N PHE A 100 8.87 -9.61 2.94
CA PHE A 100 7.52 -9.77 2.39
C PHE A 100 6.46 -10.00 3.48
N HIS A 101 6.81 -10.75 4.52
CA HIS A 101 5.92 -10.96 5.67
C HIS A 101 5.58 -9.63 6.34
N ILE A 102 6.59 -8.79 6.61
CA ILE A 102 6.38 -7.49 7.24
C ILE A 102 5.58 -6.54 6.34
N ILE A 103 5.81 -6.54 5.02
CA ILE A 103 4.98 -5.79 4.07
C ILE A 103 3.51 -6.19 4.20
N TRP A 104 3.23 -7.49 4.28
CA TRP A 104 1.86 -7.98 4.42
C TRP A 104 1.20 -7.46 5.71
N VAL A 105 1.92 -7.51 6.83
CA VAL A 105 1.45 -6.97 8.12
C VAL A 105 1.20 -5.47 8.04
N VAL A 106 2.11 -4.69 7.43
CA VAL A 106 1.97 -3.24 7.25
C VAL A 106 0.75 -2.91 6.39
N LEU A 107 0.56 -3.62 5.27
CA LEU A 107 -0.60 -3.45 4.39
C LEU A 107 -1.90 -3.80 5.12
N ALA A 108 -1.93 -4.88 5.89
CA ALA A 108 -3.09 -5.26 6.69
C ALA A 108 -3.44 -4.21 7.76
N ALA A 109 -2.45 -3.64 8.42
CA ALA A 109 -2.64 -2.58 9.40
C ALA A 109 -3.21 -1.30 8.77
N ILE A 110 -2.64 -0.87 7.63
CA ILE A 110 -3.14 0.29 6.88
C ILE A 110 -4.58 0.04 6.38
N ALA A 111 -4.87 -1.15 5.88
CA ALA A 111 -6.21 -1.53 5.44
C ALA A 111 -7.22 -1.52 6.61
N GLY A 112 -6.83 -2.04 7.78
CA GLY A 112 -7.65 -2.00 8.99
C GLY A 112 -7.93 -0.57 9.45
N LEU A 113 -6.91 0.29 9.46
CA LEU A 113 -7.06 1.71 9.78
C LEU A 113 -7.99 2.43 8.78
N ALA A 114 -7.80 2.19 7.48
CA ALA A 114 -8.65 2.75 6.44
C ALA A 114 -10.11 2.29 6.57
N ALA A 115 -10.34 1.02 6.92
CA ALA A 115 -11.67 0.49 7.20
C ALA A 115 -12.32 1.18 8.42
N ALA A 116 -11.56 1.38 9.51
CA ALA A 116 -12.05 2.08 10.69
C ALA A 116 -12.42 3.55 10.40
N LEU A 117 -11.57 4.27 9.66
CA LEU A 117 -11.83 5.63 9.20
C LEU A 117 -13.08 5.71 8.31
N SER A 118 -13.30 4.71 7.46
CA SER A 118 -14.48 4.60 6.61
C SER A 118 -15.77 4.46 7.44
N LEU A 119 -15.77 3.62 8.48
CA LEU A 119 -16.91 3.47 9.38
C LEU A 119 -17.24 4.77 10.13
N LEU A 120 -16.22 5.48 10.62
CA LEU A 120 -16.40 6.74 11.34
C LEU A 120 -16.98 7.84 10.43
N THR A 121 -16.51 7.92 9.19
CA THR A 121 -17.03 8.87 8.19
C THR A 121 -18.48 8.58 7.87
N ARG A 122 -18.85 7.29 7.77
CA ARG A 122 -20.24 6.87 7.51
C ARG A 122 -21.19 7.28 8.64
N GLN A 123 -20.75 7.17 9.91
CA GLN A 123 -21.54 7.63 11.06
C GLN A 123 -21.81 9.14 11.01
N ASN A 124 -20.81 9.96 10.70
CA ASN A 124 -20.95 11.41 10.59
C ASN A 124 -21.83 11.84 9.39
N SER A 125 -21.80 11.07 8.29
CA SER A 125 -22.66 11.34 7.12
C SER A 125 -24.14 11.04 7.41
N LEU A 126 -24.43 9.94 8.13
CA LEU A 126 -25.78 9.57 8.55
C LEU A 126 -26.41 10.65 9.45
N GLU A 127 -25.64 11.20 10.40
CA GLU A 127 -26.13 12.24 11.31
C GLU A 127 -26.51 13.55 10.58
N LYS A 128 -25.84 13.87 9.47
CA LYS A 128 -26.14 15.08 8.68
C LYS A 128 -27.30 14.93 7.70
N GLU A 129 -27.58 13.71 7.23
CA GLU A 129 -28.62 13.48 6.21
C GLU A 129 -30.04 13.54 6.80
N ASP A 130 -30.20 13.19 8.08
CA ASP A 130 -31.52 13.19 8.76
C ASP A 130 -32.04 14.59 9.13
N VAL A 131 -31.20 15.63 9.15
CA VAL A 131 -31.61 17.00 9.53
C VAL A 131 -32.22 17.77 8.34
N GLY A 132 -32.14 17.24 7.12
CA GLY A 132 -32.51 17.96 5.89
C GLY A 132 -33.95 17.81 5.37
N ARG A 133 -34.77 16.88 5.90
CA ARG A 133 -36.12 16.57 5.36
C ARG A 133 -37.30 16.94 6.26
N GLN A 134 -37.07 17.55 7.43
CA GLN A 134 -38.16 17.96 8.35
C GLN A 134 -38.41 19.48 8.38
N GLY A 135 -38.06 20.21 7.31
CA GLY A 135 -38.54 21.58 7.08
C GLY A 135 -40.00 21.58 6.60
N TRP A 136 -40.91 21.13 7.45
CA TRP A 136 -42.36 21.16 7.21
C TRP A 136 -42.85 22.61 7.14
N LYS A 137 -43.14 23.12 5.93
CA LYS A 137 -43.97 24.33 5.77
C LYS A 137 -45.38 23.90 5.39
N VAL A 138 -46.29 23.93 6.36
CA VAL A 138 -47.74 24.01 6.07
C VAL A 138 -47.99 25.42 5.51
N PRO A 139 -48.61 25.58 4.33
CA PRO A 139 -49.24 26.84 3.99
C PRO A 139 -50.53 26.93 4.82
N GLU A 140 -50.55 27.81 5.82
CA GLU A 140 -51.80 28.27 6.41
C GLU A 140 -52.61 28.95 5.31
N GLY A 141 -53.84 28.49 5.10
CA GLY A 141 -54.78 29.13 4.22
C GLY A 141 -55.31 30.43 4.83
N SER A 142 -55.46 31.43 3.98
CA SER A 142 -56.56 32.40 4.01
C SER A 142 -56.65 33.07 2.65
#